data_AF-A0A022XJH1-F1
#
_entry.id   AF-A0A022XJH1-F1
#
_cell.length_a   1.000
_cell.length_b   1.000
_cell.length_c   1.000
_cell.angle_alpha   90.00
_cell.angle_beta   90.00
_cell.angle_gamma   90.00
#
_symmetry.space_group_name_H-M   'P 1'
#
loop_
_entity.id
_entity.type
_entity.pdbx_description
1 polymer ?
#
loop_
_entity_poly.entity_id
_entity_poly.type
_entity_poly.pdbx_seq_one_letter_code
_entity_poly.pdbx_strand_id
1 'polypeptide(L)'
;MALNVAPTPSPAPIRRWKTVREVQLFNGNLVLDCPIPPKLLSQINHAEPPERDEFTHMRYSAATCDPADFYQERFTLRQRLFAKPRHTELFIVVTMYNEDEFLFARTMAGVFKNIEYMCSRTSSKTWGKEAWKKIVVCIVSDGRAKINPRTRAVLAGLGVYQDGIAKQQVNGKDVTAHIYEYTTQIGMEVKGTQVILKPRPGMPVQLLFCLKEKNQKKINSHRWFFQAFGRVLDPNICVLLDAGTKPGGRSIYQLWRAFDLEPMCGGACGEIKVMLSHGKKLFNPLVAGQNFEYKMSNILDKPLESAFGFISVLPGAFSAYRYVALQNDKNGQGPLEKYFAGEKMHGANAGVFTANMYLAEDRILCFELVTKRNCQWILQYVKSATGETDVPDRMPEFILQRRRWLNGSFFAAVYAILHFYQVGRSNHSFTRKLMLIIEFIYQTINLLFAWFAIGNFFLVFRILTASLGTADLLGKAGSILGVVFEWLYLATLVTCFVLALGNRPQGSNKFYMTMVGFWCMIMIYLTFAAIFVTVKSIQNEAREGKFTFATLFQNLQFFSIFVSLLTTYVFWFLASILFFDPWHMFTCVSLLPPPLLQIGNSTNRN
;
A
#
# COMPACT_ATOMS: atom_id res chain seq x y z
N MET A 1 11.50 -64.11 24.36
CA MET A 1 12.68 -63.48 24.99
C MET A 1 12.80 -62.07 24.39
N ALA A 2 12.15 -61.08 25.01
CA ALA A 2 12.12 -59.71 24.53
C ALA A 2 13.14 -58.88 25.32
N LEU A 3 14.12 -58.32 24.63
CA LEU A 3 15.18 -57.47 25.18
C LEU A 3 14.61 -56.08 25.50
N ASN A 4 14.55 -55.73 26.78
CA ASN A 4 14.31 -54.37 27.25
C ASN A 4 15.54 -53.51 26.97
N VAL A 5 15.46 -52.63 25.98
CA VAL A 5 16.47 -51.59 25.74
C VAL A 5 16.12 -50.37 26.60
N ALA A 6 16.98 -50.06 27.56
CA ALA A 6 16.83 -48.87 28.41
C ALA A 6 16.99 -47.57 27.57
N PRO A 7 16.20 -46.51 27.85
CA PRO A 7 16.35 -45.24 27.16
C PRO A 7 17.70 -44.59 27.48
N THR A 8 18.35 -44.04 26.45
CA THR A 8 19.60 -43.30 26.58
C THR A 8 19.37 -42.05 27.45
N PRO A 9 20.26 -41.73 28.41
CA PRO A 9 20.11 -40.56 29.27
C PRO A 9 20.08 -39.28 28.43
N SER A 10 19.13 -38.39 28.73
CA SER A 10 19.08 -37.05 28.14
C SER A 10 20.39 -36.31 28.43
N PRO A 11 20.97 -35.59 27.44
CA PRO A 11 22.18 -34.81 27.67
C PRO A 11 21.98 -33.83 28.82
N ALA A 12 22.95 -33.76 29.74
CA ALA A 12 22.93 -32.80 30.82
C ALA A 12 22.77 -31.36 30.27
N PRO A 13 22.00 -30.49 30.93
CA PRO A 13 21.83 -29.11 30.50
C PRO A 13 23.19 -28.41 30.48
N ILE A 14 23.56 -27.85 29.32
CA ILE A 14 24.79 -27.09 29.13
C ILE A 14 24.78 -25.91 30.11
N ARG A 15 25.61 -25.98 31.16
CA ARG A 15 25.84 -24.85 32.08
C ARG A 15 26.49 -23.70 31.29
N ARG A 16 25.69 -22.71 30.89
CA ARG A 16 26.19 -21.44 30.35
C ARG A 16 26.73 -20.60 31.50
N TRP A 17 28.04 -20.64 31.70
CA TRP A 17 28.73 -19.63 32.50
C TRP A 17 28.44 -18.24 31.89
N LYS A 18 27.96 -17.29 32.71
CA LYS A 18 27.87 -15.88 32.31
C LYS A 18 29.30 -15.34 32.20
N THR A 19 29.99 -15.65 31.11
CA THR A 19 31.24 -14.97 30.75
C THR A 19 30.89 -13.56 30.32
N VAL A 20 31.18 -12.59 31.19
CA VAL A 20 31.15 -11.17 30.84
C VAL A 20 32.34 -10.93 29.92
N ARG A 21 32.08 -10.83 28.61
CA ARG A 21 33.09 -10.49 27.63
C ARG A 21 33.03 -9.00 27.39
N GLU A 22 34.09 -8.29 27.75
CA GLU A 22 34.24 -6.87 27.41
C GLU A 22 34.50 -6.74 25.91
N VAL A 23 33.77 -5.83 25.26
CA VAL A 23 33.86 -5.57 23.82
C VAL A 23 34.10 -4.08 23.64
N GLN A 24 35.09 -3.73 22.80
CA GLN A 24 35.34 -2.34 22.46
C GLN A 24 34.13 -1.75 21.72
N LEU A 25 33.68 -0.58 22.17
CA LEU A 25 32.57 0.13 21.55
C LEU A 25 33.08 0.92 20.34
N PHE A 26 32.34 0.87 19.24
CA PHE A 26 32.61 1.68 18.06
C PHE A 26 31.88 3.01 18.20
N ASN A 27 32.62 4.11 18.36
CA ASN A 27 32.07 5.44 18.62
C ASN A 27 31.10 5.49 19.83
N GLY A 28 31.34 4.67 20.86
CA GLY A 28 30.48 4.57 22.04
C GLY A 28 29.28 3.63 21.88
N ASN A 29 29.11 3.02 20.71
CA ASN A 29 28.01 2.11 20.39
C ASN A 29 28.49 0.65 20.30
N LEU A 30 27.64 -0.30 20.70
CA LEU A 30 27.95 -1.73 20.56
C LEU A 30 27.79 -2.16 19.10
N VAL A 31 28.93 -2.46 18.48
CA VAL A 31 29.01 -2.97 17.11
C VAL A 31 29.83 -4.25 17.11
N LEU A 32 29.31 -5.29 16.48
CA LEU A 32 29.94 -6.60 16.37
C LEU A 32 30.06 -6.99 14.90
N ASP A 33 31.24 -7.34 14.43
CA ASP A 33 31.41 -8.02 13.16
C ASP A 33 31.44 -9.52 13.38
N CYS A 34 30.46 -10.21 12.80
CA CYS A 34 30.21 -11.63 13.02
C CYS A 34 30.42 -12.40 11.72
N PRO A 35 31.29 -13.42 11.68
CA PRO A 35 31.46 -14.23 10.48
C PRO A 35 30.14 -14.91 10.13
N ILE A 36 29.83 -15.02 8.84
CA ILE A 36 28.64 -15.75 8.39
C ILE A 36 28.83 -17.27 8.60
N PRO A 37 27.73 -18.06 8.63
CA PRO A 37 27.84 -19.51 8.78
C PRO A 37 28.74 -20.16 7.69
N PRO A 38 29.61 -21.13 8.03
CA PRO A 38 30.52 -21.76 7.07
C PRO A 38 29.82 -22.38 5.86
N LYS A 39 28.61 -22.91 6.06
CA LYS A 39 27.76 -23.46 4.98
C LYS A 39 27.32 -22.40 3.96
N LEU A 40 27.16 -21.16 4.39
CA LEU A 40 26.84 -20.03 3.51
C LEU A 40 28.10 -19.55 2.80
N LEU A 41 29.21 -19.44 3.55
CA LEU A 41 30.50 -18.99 3.04
C LEU A 41 31.03 -19.90 1.92
N SER A 42 30.85 -21.22 2.04
CA SER A 42 31.28 -22.19 1.00
C SER A 42 30.48 -22.14 -0.30
N GLN A 43 29.36 -21.39 -0.33
CA GLN A 43 28.46 -21.31 -1.48
C GLN A 43 28.58 -19.99 -2.25
N ILE A 44 29.42 -19.05 -1.79
CA ILE A 44 29.53 -17.71 -2.35
C ILE A 44 30.98 -17.41 -2.74
N ASN A 45 31.15 -16.53 -3.73
CA ASN A 45 32.47 -16.04 -4.10
C ASN A 45 32.93 -15.02 -3.06
N HIS A 46 34.10 -15.25 -2.47
CA HIS A 46 34.67 -14.38 -1.45
C HIS A 46 36.20 -14.36 -1.56
N ALA A 47 36.83 -13.32 -1.01
CA ALA A 47 38.28 -13.23 -0.90
C ALA A 47 38.82 -14.36 0.00
N GLU A 48 39.92 -14.98 -0.41
CA GLU A 48 40.55 -16.04 0.38
C GLU A 48 41.25 -15.44 1.62
N PRO A 49 41.19 -16.11 2.79
CA PRO A 49 41.94 -15.68 3.97
C PRO A 49 43.44 -15.52 3.65
N PRO A 50 44.12 -14.45 4.11
CA PRO A 50 43.73 -13.55 5.20
C PRO A 50 42.90 -12.33 4.77
N GLU A 51 42.60 -12.16 3.48
CA GLU A 51 41.79 -11.04 2.99
C GLU A 51 40.34 -11.15 3.47
N ARG A 52 39.72 -10.01 3.80
CA ARG A 52 38.32 -9.93 4.21
C ARG A 52 37.56 -9.02 3.26
N ASP A 53 36.41 -9.49 2.79
CA ASP A 53 35.47 -8.69 2.01
C ASP A 53 34.11 -8.50 2.72
N GLU A 54 33.23 -7.74 2.09
CA GLU A 54 31.88 -7.46 2.61
C GLU A 54 30.93 -8.68 2.63
N PHE A 55 31.35 -9.80 2.03
CA PHE A 55 30.59 -11.05 1.93
C PHE A 55 30.97 -12.05 3.03
N THR A 56 32.05 -11.82 3.78
CA THR A 56 32.50 -12.75 4.84
C THR A 56 31.88 -12.49 6.22
N HIS A 57 31.54 -11.24 6.53
CA HIS A 57 31.08 -10.84 7.87
C HIS A 57 29.78 -10.01 7.81
N MET A 58 28.85 -10.35 8.68
CA MET A 58 27.66 -9.55 8.99
C MET A 58 27.99 -8.58 10.13
N ARG A 59 27.70 -7.29 9.95
CA ARG A 59 27.86 -6.28 10.99
C ARG A 59 26.56 -6.14 11.78
N TYR A 60 26.63 -6.28 13.09
CA TYR A 60 25.52 -6.07 14.02
C TYR A 60 25.73 -4.79 14.82
N SER A 61 24.70 -3.96 14.95
CA SER A 61 24.67 -2.80 15.85
C SER A 61 23.44 -2.85 16.75
N ALA A 62 23.62 -2.60 18.04
CA ALA A 62 22.53 -2.48 19.00
C ALA A 62 22.17 -1.01 19.20
N ALA A 63 21.06 -0.56 18.62
CA ALA A 63 20.62 0.82 18.76
C ALA A 63 19.91 1.02 20.10
N THR A 64 20.37 1.98 20.90
CA THR A 64 19.86 2.31 22.24
C THR A 64 19.19 3.69 22.28
N CYS A 65 18.79 4.19 21.11
CA CYS A 65 18.28 5.54 20.89
C CYS A 65 16.96 5.52 20.10
N ASP A 66 16.27 6.66 20.10
CA ASP A 66 15.13 6.88 19.22
C ASP A 66 15.62 7.09 17.76
N PRO A 67 14.83 6.69 16.73
CA PRO A 67 15.24 6.87 15.33
C PRO A 67 15.68 8.29 14.95
N ALA A 68 15.10 9.33 15.55
CA ALA A 68 15.45 10.72 15.25
C ALA A 68 16.87 11.08 15.72
N ASP A 69 17.37 10.39 16.74
CA ASP A 69 18.65 10.66 17.40
C ASP A 69 19.78 9.76 16.88
N PHE A 70 19.47 8.73 16.09
CA PHE A 70 20.43 7.74 15.59
C PHE A 70 21.72 8.33 15.03
N TYR A 71 21.60 9.33 14.15
CA TYR A 71 22.75 10.02 13.57
C TYR A 71 23.52 10.87 14.61
N GLN A 72 22.80 11.54 15.53
CA GLN A 72 23.38 12.42 16.54
C GLN A 72 24.12 11.62 17.63
N GLU A 73 23.61 10.43 17.97
CA GLU A 73 24.27 9.44 18.84
C GLU A 73 25.39 8.66 18.13
N ARG A 74 25.87 9.17 16.99
CA ARG A 74 27.06 8.67 16.27
C ARG A 74 26.94 7.22 15.80
N PHE A 75 25.72 6.71 15.62
CA PHE A 75 25.53 5.48 14.86
C PHE A 75 25.79 5.75 13.38
N THR A 76 26.30 4.72 12.69
CA THR A 76 26.65 4.79 11.27
C THR A 76 26.37 3.45 10.60
N LEU A 77 26.33 3.48 9.27
CA LEU A 77 26.01 2.34 8.41
C LEU A 77 27.21 1.99 7.52
N ARG A 78 27.32 0.71 7.17
CA ARG A 78 28.47 0.12 6.47
C ARG A 78 28.80 0.85 5.16
N GLN A 79 27.81 1.39 4.45
CA GLN A 79 28.02 2.11 3.19
C GLN A 79 28.91 3.36 3.35
N ARG A 80 28.91 4.01 4.53
CA ARG A 80 29.76 5.16 4.85
C ARG A 80 31.16 4.74 5.34
N LEU A 81 31.34 3.49 5.74
CA LEU A 81 32.57 2.98 6.35
C LEU A 81 33.55 2.39 5.32
N PHE A 82 33.13 2.17 4.08
CA PHE A 82 34.05 1.77 3.02
C PHE A 82 35.12 2.85 2.77
N ALA A 83 36.34 2.42 2.43
CA ALA A 83 37.46 3.33 2.14
C ALA A 83 37.09 4.42 1.11
N LYS A 84 36.27 4.06 0.12
CA LYS A 84 35.51 5.00 -0.69
C LYS A 84 34.03 4.89 -0.32
N PRO A 85 33.46 5.86 0.42
CA PRO A 85 32.05 5.83 0.81
C PRO A 85 31.14 5.67 -0.41
N ARG A 86 30.15 4.79 -0.30
CA ARG A 86 29.19 4.53 -1.40
C ARG A 86 28.04 5.51 -1.32
N HIS A 87 27.80 6.25 -2.41
CA HIS A 87 26.60 7.05 -2.57
C HIS A 87 25.38 6.15 -2.81
N THR A 88 24.30 6.36 -2.05
CA THR A 88 23.06 5.61 -2.21
C THR A 88 22.14 6.34 -3.19
N GLU A 89 22.00 5.81 -4.40
CA GLU A 89 21.04 6.35 -5.38
C GLU A 89 19.61 5.95 -5.03
N LEU A 90 19.44 4.67 -4.65
CA LEU A 90 18.13 4.08 -4.39
C LEU A 90 18.13 3.38 -3.04
N PHE A 91 17.27 3.83 -2.14
CA PHE A 91 17.07 3.22 -0.83
C PHE A 91 15.68 2.60 -0.77
N ILE A 92 15.60 1.27 -0.69
CA ILE A 92 14.33 0.53 -0.77
C ILE A 92 14.01 0.00 0.62
N VAL A 93 12.87 0.36 1.20
CA VAL A 93 12.39 -0.27 2.44
C VAL A 93 11.33 -1.31 2.16
N VAL A 94 11.46 -2.44 2.84
CA VAL A 94 10.43 -3.48 2.97
C VAL A 94 9.98 -3.49 4.43
N THR A 95 8.78 -2.97 4.69
CA THR A 95 8.18 -3.02 6.03
C THR A 95 7.46 -4.34 6.24
N MET A 96 7.71 -4.98 7.38
CA MET A 96 7.09 -6.25 7.75
C MET A 96 6.70 -6.29 9.24
N TYR A 97 5.62 -6.98 9.57
CA TYR A 97 5.16 -7.26 10.92
C TYR A 97 5.31 -8.75 11.26
N ASN A 98 4.44 -9.59 10.70
CA ASN A 98 4.38 -11.03 10.98
C ASN A 98 4.14 -11.87 9.72
N GLU A 99 4.40 -11.30 8.54
CA GLU A 99 4.25 -11.97 7.25
C GLU A 99 5.09 -13.26 7.21
N ASP A 100 4.51 -14.27 6.56
CA ASP A 100 5.15 -15.57 6.39
C ASP A 100 6.29 -15.53 5.37
N GLU A 101 7.01 -16.65 5.28
CA GLU A 101 8.15 -16.82 4.39
C GLU A 101 7.78 -16.63 2.92
N PHE A 102 6.54 -16.92 2.52
CA PHE A 102 6.09 -16.83 1.13
C PHE A 102 5.84 -15.40 0.71
N LEU A 103 5.12 -14.63 1.53
CA LEU A 103 4.86 -13.21 1.30
C LEU A 103 6.17 -12.42 1.29
N PHE A 104 7.04 -12.69 2.26
CA PHE A 104 8.38 -12.10 2.31
C PHE A 104 9.21 -12.49 1.08
N ALA A 105 9.31 -13.77 0.75
CA ALA A 105 10.14 -14.23 -0.36
C ALA A 105 9.65 -13.74 -1.72
N ARG A 106 8.33 -13.64 -1.95
CA ARG A 106 7.77 -13.08 -3.19
C ARG A 106 8.17 -11.62 -3.38
N THR A 107 8.06 -10.84 -2.31
CA THR A 107 8.40 -9.41 -2.27
C THR A 107 9.89 -9.23 -2.58
N MET A 108 10.74 -9.91 -1.81
CA MET A 108 12.19 -9.80 -1.92
C MET A 108 12.74 -10.36 -3.24
N ALA A 109 12.19 -11.46 -3.76
CA ALA A 109 12.54 -11.96 -5.09
C ALA A 109 12.22 -10.93 -6.19
N GLY A 110 11.09 -10.21 -6.06
CA GLY A 110 10.74 -9.09 -6.94
C GLY A 110 11.77 -7.95 -6.86
N VAL A 111 12.18 -7.56 -5.65
CA VAL A 111 13.24 -6.54 -5.44
C VAL A 111 14.54 -6.99 -6.08
N PHE A 112 14.96 -8.24 -5.85
CA PHE A 112 16.20 -8.81 -6.38
C PHE A 112 16.21 -8.87 -7.90
N LYS A 113 15.06 -9.14 -8.53
CA LYS A 113 14.89 -9.10 -9.99
C LYS A 113 14.98 -7.68 -10.56
N ASN A 114 14.54 -6.67 -9.82
CA ASN A 114 14.73 -5.28 -10.25
C ASN A 114 16.20 -4.84 -10.18
N ILE A 115 16.91 -5.27 -9.13
CA ILE A 115 18.36 -5.03 -9.01
C ILE A 115 19.10 -5.69 -10.18
N GLU A 116 18.72 -6.90 -10.58
CA GLU A 116 19.25 -7.58 -11.79
C GLU A 116 19.02 -6.79 -13.05
N TYR A 117 17.81 -6.29 -13.21
CA TYR A 117 17.49 -5.49 -14.36
C TYR A 117 18.37 -4.23 -14.42
N MET A 118 18.60 -3.56 -13.29
CA MET A 118 19.51 -2.41 -13.22
C MET A 118 20.98 -2.79 -13.45
N CYS A 119 21.44 -3.93 -12.92
CA CYS A 119 22.80 -4.42 -13.14
C CYS A 119 23.09 -4.83 -14.59
N SER A 120 22.06 -5.30 -15.32
CA SER A 120 22.17 -5.70 -16.73
C SER A 120 22.08 -4.55 -17.73
N ARG A 121 21.84 -3.31 -17.28
CA ARG A 121 21.81 -2.14 -18.16
C ARG A 121 23.21 -1.86 -18.72
N THR A 122 23.34 -1.82 -20.05
CA THR A 122 24.58 -1.44 -20.74
C THR A 122 24.58 0.02 -21.20
N SER A 123 23.40 0.58 -21.49
CA SER A 123 23.21 1.98 -21.89
C SER A 123 22.47 2.75 -20.79
N SER A 124 23.20 3.17 -19.76
CA SER A 124 22.72 4.04 -18.68
C SER A 124 23.88 4.78 -18.04
N LYS A 125 23.69 6.06 -17.71
CA LYS A 125 24.69 6.85 -16.96
C LYS A 125 24.76 6.39 -15.49
N THR A 126 23.64 5.94 -14.94
CA THR A 126 23.50 5.61 -13.52
C THR A 126 23.67 4.11 -13.26
N TRP A 127 23.19 3.26 -14.17
CA TRP A 127 23.07 1.81 -13.98
C TRP A 127 24.06 1.03 -14.85
N GLY A 128 24.53 -0.10 -14.34
CA GLY A 128 25.54 -0.95 -14.97
C GLY A 128 25.89 -2.11 -14.03
N LYS A 129 26.93 -2.91 -14.35
CA LYS A 129 27.30 -4.10 -13.55
C LYS A 129 27.43 -3.83 -12.05
N GLU A 130 27.88 -2.64 -11.68
CA GLU A 130 28.08 -2.19 -10.29
C GLU A 130 26.87 -1.46 -9.69
N ALA A 131 25.70 -1.49 -10.34
CA ALA A 131 24.48 -0.80 -9.89
C ALA A 131 24.09 -1.17 -8.45
N TRP A 132 24.30 -2.44 -8.07
CA TRP A 132 24.02 -2.93 -6.73
C TRP A 132 24.75 -2.16 -5.62
N LYS A 133 25.91 -1.55 -5.90
CA LYS A 133 26.65 -0.70 -4.94
C LYS A 133 25.93 0.60 -4.62
N LYS A 134 25.05 1.07 -5.51
CA LYS A 134 24.24 2.29 -5.36
C LYS A 134 22.86 2.03 -4.76
N ILE A 135 22.52 0.75 -4.52
CA ILE A 135 21.19 0.33 -4.05
C ILE A 135 21.35 -0.31 -2.67
N VAL A 136 20.57 0.17 -1.70
CA VAL A 136 20.48 -0.42 -0.37
C VAL A 136 19.05 -0.89 -0.14
N VAL A 137 18.88 -2.15 0.27
CA VAL A 137 17.58 -2.71 0.62
C VAL A 137 17.49 -2.83 2.14
N CYS A 138 16.62 -2.01 2.74
CA CYS A 138 16.30 -2.02 4.15
C CYS A 138 15.07 -2.90 4.41
N ILE A 139 15.17 -3.83 5.35
CA ILE A 139 14.04 -4.62 5.83
C ILE A 139 13.79 -4.18 7.26
N VAL A 140 12.60 -3.68 7.57
CA VAL A 140 12.25 -3.25 8.93
C VAL A 140 11.14 -4.15 9.47
N SER A 141 11.48 -4.97 10.48
CA SER A 141 10.56 -5.86 11.15
C SER A 141 10.04 -5.27 12.45
N ASP A 142 8.72 -5.25 12.61
CA ASP A 142 8.04 -4.60 13.72
C ASP A 142 7.81 -5.52 14.92
N GLY A 143 8.84 -5.59 15.78
CA GLY A 143 8.80 -6.30 17.05
C GLY A 143 9.47 -7.67 16.98
N ARG A 144 10.50 -7.85 17.81
CA ARG A 144 11.33 -9.06 17.87
C ARG A 144 10.54 -10.31 18.25
N ALA A 145 9.53 -10.17 19.11
CA ALA A 145 8.65 -11.28 19.51
C ALA A 145 7.55 -11.60 18.48
N LYS A 146 7.38 -10.77 17.44
CA LYS A 146 6.26 -10.86 16.48
C LYS A 146 6.68 -11.39 15.12
N ILE A 147 7.95 -11.25 14.76
CA ILE A 147 8.51 -11.80 13.52
C ILE A 147 8.22 -13.30 13.37
N ASN A 148 7.78 -13.70 12.18
CA ASN A 148 7.53 -15.10 11.86
C ASN A 148 8.84 -15.91 11.92
N PRO A 149 8.89 -17.04 12.66
CA PRO A 149 10.10 -17.86 12.77
C PRO A 149 10.66 -18.37 11.44
N ARG A 150 9.81 -18.66 10.46
CA ARG A 150 10.22 -19.12 9.13
C ARG A 150 10.81 -17.99 8.29
N THR A 151 10.19 -16.80 8.33
CA THR A 151 10.76 -15.59 7.71
C THR A 151 12.13 -15.25 8.31
N ARG A 152 12.28 -15.40 9.64
CA ARG A 152 13.57 -15.25 10.32
C ARG A 152 14.61 -16.28 9.86
N ALA A 153 14.21 -17.52 9.58
CA ALA A 153 15.09 -18.54 9.02
C ALA A 153 15.53 -18.19 7.58
N VAL A 154 14.64 -17.61 6.77
CA VAL A 154 15.00 -17.09 5.43
C VAL A 154 16.03 -15.96 5.54
N LEU A 155 15.85 -15.00 6.46
CA LEU A 155 16.82 -13.94 6.72
C LEU A 155 18.18 -14.49 7.16
N ALA A 156 18.19 -15.54 7.99
CA ALA A 156 19.42 -16.23 8.38
C ALA A 156 20.11 -16.89 7.18
N GLY A 157 19.34 -17.54 6.31
CA GLY A 157 19.85 -18.14 5.09
C GLY A 157 20.37 -17.12 4.06
N LEU A 158 19.91 -15.87 4.12
CA LEU A 158 20.48 -14.75 3.36
C LEU A 158 21.77 -14.19 3.97
N GLY A 159 22.12 -14.60 5.19
CA GLY A 159 23.32 -14.14 5.92
C GLY A 159 23.14 -12.82 6.69
N VAL A 160 21.97 -12.18 6.60
CA VAL A 160 21.68 -10.88 7.25
C VAL A 160 21.09 -11.02 8.65
N TYR A 161 20.94 -12.24 9.17
CA TYR A 161 20.49 -12.48 10.54
C TYR A 161 21.24 -13.65 11.17
N GLN A 162 21.61 -13.51 12.43
CA GLN A 162 22.17 -14.60 13.23
C GLN A 162 21.54 -14.58 14.63
N ASP A 163 21.18 -15.78 15.10
CA ASP A 163 20.51 -15.93 16.40
C ASP A 163 21.51 -15.82 17.56
N GLY A 164 21.04 -15.29 18.70
CA GLY A 164 21.83 -15.19 19.92
C GLY A 164 22.78 -13.99 20.03
N ILE A 165 22.91 -13.16 18.99
CA ILE A 165 23.76 -11.95 19.01
C ILE A 165 23.05 -10.77 19.69
N ALA A 166 21.75 -10.66 19.46
CA ALA A 166 20.93 -9.55 19.93
C ALA A 166 20.94 -9.40 21.47
N LYS A 167 21.26 -8.19 21.95
CA LYS A 167 21.37 -7.83 23.37
C LYS A 167 20.22 -6.94 23.81
N GLN A 168 19.63 -7.21 24.97
CA GLN A 168 18.52 -6.39 25.48
C GLN A 168 18.96 -5.01 25.98
N GLN A 169 20.17 -4.91 26.53
CA GLN A 169 20.72 -3.68 27.06
C GLN A 169 22.19 -3.51 26.66
N VAL A 170 22.61 -2.26 26.50
CA VAL A 170 24.01 -1.86 26.31
C VAL A 170 24.28 -0.67 27.22
N ASN A 171 25.30 -0.77 28.08
CA ASN A 171 25.64 0.26 29.07
C ASN A 171 24.45 0.74 29.91
N GLY A 172 23.58 -0.18 30.33
CA GLY A 172 22.38 0.13 31.11
C GLY A 172 21.23 0.78 30.34
N LYS A 173 21.41 1.10 29.04
CA LYS A 173 20.33 1.57 28.17
C LYS A 173 19.65 0.39 27.47
N ASP A 174 18.33 0.42 27.40
CA ASP A 174 17.53 -0.54 26.64
C ASP A 174 17.78 -0.40 25.14
N VAL A 175 17.89 -1.53 24.46
CA VAL A 175 18.02 -1.58 23.00
C VAL A 175 16.63 -1.39 22.38
N THR A 176 16.49 -0.40 21.52
CA THR A 176 15.26 -0.07 20.80
C THR A 176 15.14 -0.85 19.49
N ALA A 177 16.26 -1.11 18.82
CA ALA A 177 16.33 -1.93 17.62
C ALA A 177 17.68 -2.63 17.43
N HIS A 178 17.62 -3.78 16.74
CA HIS A 178 18.77 -4.57 16.32
C HIS A 178 19.01 -4.38 14.84
N ILE A 179 20.20 -3.91 14.47
CA ILE A 179 20.55 -3.58 13.09
C ILE A 179 21.59 -4.57 12.60
N TYR A 180 21.31 -5.22 11.48
CA TYR A 180 22.17 -6.19 10.85
C TYR A 180 22.46 -5.75 9.41
N GLU A 181 23.73 -5.73 9.04
CA GLU A 181 24.19 -5.29 7.72
C GLU A 181 25.01 -6.38 7.06
N TYR A 182 24.62 -6.75 5.85
CA TYR A 182 25.29 -7.79 5.10
C TYR A 182 25.05 -7.62 3.59
N THR A 183 26.06 -7.87 2.78
CA THR A 183 25.91 -7.90 1.33
C THR A 183 25.73 -9.35 0.89
N THR A 184 24.50 -9.75 0.54
CA THR A 184 24.20 -11.13 0.21
C THR A 184 24.47 -11.46 -1.26
N GLN A 185 25.01 -12.65 -1.52
CA GLN A 185 25.08 -13.26 -2.85
C GLN A 185 24.11 -14.43 -2.99
N ILE A 186 23.13 -14.56 -2.07
CA ILE A 186 22.10 -15.58 -2.12
C ILE A 186 20.80 -14.96 -2.60
N GLY A 187 20.17 -15.59 -3.59
CA GLY A 187 18.82 -15.31 -4.04
C GLY A 187 17.79 -16.21 -3.37
N MET A 188 16.51 -15.90 -3.63
CA MET A 188 15.39 -16.69 -3.13
C MET A 188 14.34 -16.90 -4.22
N GLU A 189 13.66 -18.03 -4.18
CA GLU A 189 12.59 -18.39 -5.09
C GLU A 189 11.51 -19.17 -4.36
N VAL A 190 10.24 -18.88 -4.65
CA VAL A 190 9.10 -19.66 -4.14
C VAL A 190 8.78 -20.75 -5.15
N LYS A 191 8.99 -22.03 -4.77
CA LYS A 191 8.62 -23.20 -5.58
C LYS A 191 7.61 -24.05 -4.83
N GLY A 192 6.40 -24.13 -5.36
CA GLY A 192 5.30 -24.86 -4.72
C GLY A 192 5.04 -24.37 -3.30
N THR A 193 5.27 -25.25 -2.33
CA THR A 193 5.06 -25.02 -0.89
C THR A 193 6.35 -24.75 -0.12
N GLN A 194 7.45 -24.41 -0.81
CA GLN A 194 8.74 -24.11 -0.16
C GLN A 194 9.40 -22.86 -0.72
N VAL A 195 10.16 -22.19 0.15
CA VAL A 195 11.09 -21.11 -0.24
C VAL A 195 12.47 -21.71 -0.36
N ILE A 196 13.05 -21.64 -1.56
CA ILE A 196 14.38 -22.18 -1.86
C ILE A 196 15.36 -21.02 -1.95
N LEU A 197 16.48 -21.16 -1.23
CA LEU A 197 17.61 -20.25 -1.31
C LEU A 197 18.66 -20.83 -2.27
N LYS A 198 19.21 -19.98 -3.14
CA LYS A 198 20.21 -20.40 -4.13
C LYS A 198 21.30 -19.35 -4.30
N PRO A 199 22.56 -19.74 -4.49
CA PRO A 199 23.62 -18.81 -4.85
C PRO A 199 23.28 -18.02 -6.12
N ARG A 200 23.69 -16.76 -6.14
CA ARG A 200 23.47 -15.81 -7.23
C ARG A 200 24.78 -15.07 -7.53
N PRO A 201 25.73 -15.76 -8.19
CA PRO A 201 27.03 -15.16 -8.49
C PRO A 201 26.88 -13.95 -9.41
N GLY A 202 27.67 -12.90 -9.17
CA GLY A 202 27.75 -11.71 -10.02
C GLY A 202 26.70 -10.64 -9.76
N MET A 203 25.83 -10.80 -8.76
CA MET A 203 24.85 -9.77 -8.40
C MET A 203 24.52 -9.73 -6.91
N PRO A 204 25.45 -9.20 -6.11
CA PRO A 204 25.23 -9.02 -4.68
C PRO A 204 24.11 -8.01 -4.39
N VAL A 205 23.52 -8.09 -3.21
CA VAL A 205 22.52 -7.12 -2.73
C VAL A 205 22.93 -6.63 -1.34
N GLN A 206 23.07 -5.32 -1.17
CA GLN A 206 23.35 -4.71 0.12
C GLN A 206 22.07 -4.71 0.97
N LEU A 207 22.03 -5.55 2.01
CA LEU A 207 20.90 -5.69 2.93
C LEU A 207 21.19 -4.98 4.25
N LEU A 208 20.18 -4.23 4.71
CA LEU A 208 20.10 -3.63 6.03
C LEU A 208 18.85 -4.17 6.72
N PHE A 209 18.99 -5.08 7.67
CA PHE A 209 17.87 -5.62 8.43
C PHE A 209 17.76 -4.94 9.80
N CYS A 210 16.64 -4.27 10.06
CA CYS A 210 16.31 -3.63 11.33
C CYS A 210 15.19 -4.41 12.02
N LEU A 211 15.50 -5.09 13.10
CA LEU A 211 14.54 -5.79 13.94
C LEU A 211 14.25 -4.93 15.17
N LYS A 212 13.07 -4.30 15.22
CA LYS A 212 12.67 -3.47 16.36
C LYS A 212 12.42 -4.36 17.58
N GLU A 213 12.81 -3.90 18.76
CA GLU A 213 12.62 -4.69 19.98
C GLU A 213 11.12 -4.79 20.33
N LYS A 214 10.41 -3.66 20.25
CA LYS A 214 8.97 -3.54 20.54
C LYS A 214 8.15 -3.38 19.24
N ASN A 215 6.90 -3.84 19.26
CA ASN A 215 5.92 -3.54 18.21
C ASN A 215 5.44 -2.08 18.37
N GLN A 216 5.72 -1.25 17.38
CA GLN A 216 5.40 0.18 17.34
C GLN A 216 4.68 0.60 16.05
N LYS A 217 4.11 -0.36 15.31
CA LYS A 217 3.40 -0.17 14.02
C LYS A 217 4.31 0.28 12.87
N LYS A 218 3.72 0.29 11.66
CA LYS A 218 4.37 0.63 10.38
C LYS A 218 4.97 2.04 10.36
N ILE A 219 4.26 3.06 10.88
CA ILE A 219 4.73 4.44 10.83
C ILE A 219 6.07 4.65 11.56
N ASN A 220 6.26 3.95 12.68
CA ASN A 220 7.54 3.93 13.39
C ASN A 220 8.65 3.23 12.58
N SER A 221 8.31 2.18 11.82
CA SER A 221 9.27 1.54 10.91
C SER A 221 9.75 2.51 9.82
N HIS A 222 8.87 3.40 9.34
CA HIS A 222 9.27 4.49 8.44
C HIS A 222 10.13 5.56 9.12
N ARG A 223 10.05 5.76 10.45
CA ARG A 223 10.98 6.64 11.18
C ARG A 223 12.40 6.10 11.16
N TRP A 224 12.57 4.80 11.44
CA TRP A 224 13.87 4.12 11.28
C TRP A 224 14.41 4.29 9.85
N PHE A 225 13.55 4.13 8.85
CA PHE A 225 13.96 4.28 7.46
C PHE A 225 14.35 5.72 7.09
N PHE A 226 13.50 6.72 7.35
CA PHE A 226 13.73 8.09 6.88
C PHE A 226 14.59 8.95 7.83
N GLN A 227 14.35 8.88 9.14
CA GLN A 227 15.00 9.74 10.15
C GLN A 227 16.34 9.16 10.63
N ALA A 228 16.43 7.84 10.79
CA ALA A 228 17.68 7.18 11.20
C ALA A 228 18.56 6.87 9.98
N PHE A 229 18.18 5.87 9.18
CA PHE A 229 19.05 5.34 8.13
C PHE A 229 19.16 6.29 6.94
N GLY A 230 18.06 6.92 6.53
CA GLY A 230 18.05 7.91 5.47
C GLY A 230 18.98 9.08 5.78
N ARG A 231 19.03 9.53 7.03
CA ARG A 231 19.91 10.65 7.45
C ARG A 231 21.39 10.27 7.40
N VAL A 232 21.72 9.01 7.63
CA VAL A 232 23.09 8.48 7.48
C VAL A 232 23.44 8.30 5.99
N LEU A 233 22.57 7.66 5.21
CA LEU A 233 22.85 7.29 3.82
C LEU A 233 22.72 8.46 2.84
N ASP A 234 21.92 9.46 3.17
CA ASP A 234 21.53 10.59 2.32
C ASP A 234 21.16 10.15 0.89
N PRO A 235 20.12 9.30 0.74
CA PRO A 235 19.79 8.72 -0.55
C PRO A 235 19.15 9.75 -1.50
N ASN A 236 19.28 9.55 -2.82
CA ASN A 236 18.52 10.38 -3.77
C ASN A 236 17.02 10.02 -3.75
N ILE A 237 16.71 8.73 -3.98
CA ILE A 237 15.33 8.21 -4.07
C ILE A 237 15.09 7.14 -3.01
N CYS A 238 13.96 7.25 -2.32
CA CYS A 238 13.46 6.27 -1.35
C CYS A 238 12.25 5.52 -1.92
N VAL A 239 12.22 4.19 -1.83
CA VAL A 239 11.11 3.35 -2.28
C VAL A 239 10.48 2.67 -1.07
N LEU A 240 9.16 2.78 -0.94
CA LEU A 240 8.37 2.11 0.09
C LEU A 240 7.70 0.87 -0.51
N LEU A 241 7.89 -0.27 0.15
CA LEU A 241 7.28 -1.55 -0.22
C LEU A 241 6.78 -2.26 1.05
N ASP A 242 5.57 -2.81 0.99
CA ASP A 242 5.06 -3.69 2.05
C ASP A 242 5.43 -5.14 1.76
N ALA A 243 5.83 -5.89 2.80
CA ALA A 243 5.93 -7.34 2.70
C ALA A 243 4.58 -7.94 2.32
N GLY A 244 4.57 -8.75 1.27
CA GLY A 244 3.37 -9.27 0.61
C GLY A 244 3.06 -8.58 -0.73
N THR A 245 3.66 -7.42 -1.01
CA THR A 245 3.55 -6.76 -2.32
C THR A 245 4.72 -7.17 -3.21
N LYS A 246 4.44 -7.87 -4.31
CA LYS A 246 5.44 -8.30 -5.29
C LYS A 246 5.61 -7.22 -6.37
N PRO A 247 6.75 -6.50 -6.43
CA PRO A 247 6.99 -5.59 -7.53
C PRO A 247 7.24 -6.39 -8.83
N GLY A 248 6.72 -5.89 -9.94
CA GLY A 248 7.04 -6.40 -11.27
C GLY A 248 8.53 -6.29 -11.58
N GLY A 249 9.05 -7.13 -12.48
CA GLY A 249 10.50 -7.32 -12.66
C GLY A 249 11.31 -6.10 -13.14
N ARG A 250 10.64 -5.03 -13.57
CA ARG A 250 11.25 -3.74 -13.94
C ARG A 250 10.59 -2.55 -13.21
N SER A 251 9.65 -2.80 -12.31
CA SER A 251 8.77 -1.76 -11.76
C SER A 251 9.51 -0.75 -10.90
N ILE A 252 10.48 -1.18 -10.08
CA ILE A 252 11.27 -0.27 -9.24
C ILE A 252 12.15 0.64 -10.11
N TYR A 253 12.73 0.08 -11.18
CA TYR A 253 13.46 0.88 -12.16
C TYR A 253 12.56 1.91 -12.86
N GLN A 254 11.33 1.53 -13.25
CA GLN A 254 10.39 2.47 -13.87
C GLN A 254 9.99 3.60 -12.91
N LEU A 255 9.80 3.31 -11.61
CA LEU A 255 9.60 4.35 -10.61
C LEU A 255 10.81 5.28 -10.54
N TRP A 256 12.03 4.75 -10.39
CA TRP A 256 13.25 5.57 -10.38
C TRP A 256 13.38 6.43 -11.64
N ARG A 257 13.07 5.86 -12.82
CA ARG A 257 13.15 6.56 -14.11
C ARG A 257 12.25 7.79 -14.16
N ALA A 258 11.11 7.79 -13.47
CA ALA A 258 10.25 8.99 -13.40
C ALA A 258 10.97 10.16 -12.72
N PHE A 259 11.79 9.91 -11.70
CA PHE A 259 12.60 10.93 -11.03
C PHE A 259 13.82 11.38 -11.84
N ASP A 260 14.36 10.51 -12.69
CA ASP A 260 15.45 10.83 -13.61
C ASP A 260 14.97 11.71 -14.77
N LEU A 261 13.76 11.46 -15.28
CA LEU A 261 13.16 12.24 -16.35
C LEU A 261 12.58 13.58 -15.87
N GLU A 262 12.04 13.63 -14.65
CA GLU A 262 11.45 14.84 -14.08
C GLU A 262 12.13 15.20 -12.74
N PRO A 263 13.05 16.18 -12.75
CA PRO A 263 13.76 16.63 -11.56
C PRO A 263 12.81 17.10 -10.44
N MET A 264 11.66 17.70 -10.78
CA MET A 264 10.67 18.18 -9.81
C MET A 264 9.69 17.09 -9.35
N CYS A 265 9.88 15.82 -9.75
CA CYS A 265 9.13 14.71 -9.20
C CYS A 265 9.52 14.52 -7.72
N GLY A 266 8.60 14.83 -6.81
CA GLY A 266 8.77 14.67 -5.37
C GLY A 266 8.32 13.29 -4.87
N GLY A 267 7.36 12.68 -5.57
CA GLY A 267 6.86 11.34 -5.28
C GLY A 267 6.21 10.70 -6.50
N ALA A 268 6.27 9.38 -6.56
CA ALA A 268 5.65 8.60 -7.63
C ALA A 268 5.08 7.29 -7.10
N CYS A 269 3.99 6.81 -7.70
CA CYS A 269 3.44 5.48 -7.41
C CYS A 269 3.25 4.66 -8.67
N GLY A 270 3.27 3.34 -8.49
CA GLY A 270 2.95 2.38 -9.54
C GLY A 270 1.51 1.90 -9.46
N GLU A 271 1.08 1.15 -10.47
CA GLU A 271 -0.20 0.45 -10.50
C GLU A 271 -0.20 -0.69 -9.48
N ILE A 272 -1.09 -0.61 -8.48
CA ILE A 272 -1.36 -1.72 -7.56
C ILE A 272 -2.34 -2.69 -8.23
N LYS A 273 -1.95 -3.95 -8.32
CA LYS A 273 -2.75 -5.04 -8.91
C LYS A 273 -3.10 -6.07 -7.86
N VAL A 274 -4.27 -6.66 -7.99
CA VAL A 274 -4.65 -7.82 -7.18
C VAL A 274 -3.92 -9.06 -7.69
N MET A 275 -3.40 -9.88 -6.79
CA MET A 275 -2.81 -11.17 -7.14
C MET A 275 -3.91 -12.20 -7.46
N LEU A 276 -4.27 -12.33 -8.73
CA LEU A 276 -5.45 -13.08 -9.18
C LEU A 276 -5.27 -14.61 -9.31
N SER A 277 -4.06 -15.14 -9.15
CA SER A 277 -3.76 -16.58 -9.35
C SER A 277 -4.33 -17.14 -10.66
N HIS A 278 -4.02 -16.51 -11.79
CA HIS A 278 -4.58 -16.82 -13.12
C HIS A 278 -6.11 -16.67 -13.20
N GLY A 279 -6.67 -15.68 -12.51
CA GLY A 279 -8.11 -15.37 -12.54
C GLY A 279 -8.97 -16.18 -11.56
N LYS A 280 -8.44 -17.26 -10.96
CA LYS A 280 -9.20 -18.12 -10.03
C LYS A 280 -9.76 -17.37 -8.82
N LYS A 281 -9.09 -16.33 -8.32
CA LYS A 281 -9.60 -15.58 -7.17
C LYS A 281 -10.80 -14.68 -7.49
N LEU A 282 -11.07 -14.40 -8.78
CA LEU A 282 -12.19 -13.53 -9.20
C LEU A 282 -13.56 -14.16 -8.96
N PHE A 283 -13.65 -15.48 -8.70
CA PHE A 283 -14.92 -16.10 -8.30
C PHE A 283 -15.40 -15.65 -6.92
N ASN A 284 -14.51 -15.07 -6.10
CA ASN A 284 -14.91 -14.41 -4.85
C ASN A 284 -15.35 -12.97 -5.16
N PRO A 285 -16.63 -12.60 -4.92
CA PRO A 285 -17.13 -11.25 -5.23
C PRO A 285 -16.39 -10.13 -4.52
N LEU A 286 -15.82 -10.38 -3.32
CA LEU A 286 -15.02 -9.38 -2.60
C LEU A 286 -13.71 -9.07 -3.34
N VAL A 287 -13.04 -10.12 -3.81
CA VAL A 287 -11.80 -10.00 -4.59
C VAL A 287 -12.08 -9.34 -5.94
N ALA A 288 -13.15 -9.75 -6.61
CA ALA A 288 -13.56 -9.16 -7.88
C ALA A 288 -13.90 -7.66 -7.73
N GLY A 289 -14.70 -7.29 -6.71
CA GLY A 289 -15.04 -5.89 -6.42
C GLY A 289 -13.80 -5.04 -6.12
N GLN A 290 -12.87 -5.55 -5.30
CA GLN A 290 -11.61 -4.85 -5.02
C GLN A 290 -10.73 -4.69 -6.27
N ASN A 291 -10.67 -5.73 -7.12
CA ASN A 291 -9.92 -5.67 -8.37
C ASN A 291 -10.50 -4.63 -9.34
N PHE A 292 -11.83 -4.57 -9.45
CA PHE A 292 -12.52 -3.55 -10.25
C PHE A 292 -12.19 -2.14 -9.75
N GLU A 293 -12.30 -1.91 -8.44
CA GLU A 293 -12.01 -0.61 -7.83
C GLU A 293 -10.57 -0.13 -8.10
N TYR A 294 -9.60 -1.02 -7.90
CA TYR A 294 -8.20 -0.72 -8.22
C TYR A 294 -8.02 -0.37 -9.69
N LYS A 295 -8.66 -1.12 -10.60
CA LYS A 295 -8.56 -0.85 -12.04
C LYS A 295 -9.15 0.49 -12.41
N MET A 296 -10.35 0.80 -11.93
CA MET A 296 -11.01 2.08 -12.22
C MET A 296 -10.20 3.27 -11.69
N SER A 297 -9.69 3.19 -10.46
CA SER A 297 -8.85 4.26 -9.90
C SER A 297 -7.55 4.45 -10.68
N ASN A 298 -6.93 3.35 -11.13
CA ASN A 298 -5.69 3.40 -11.90
C ASN A 298 -5.85 3.87 -13.36
N ILE A 299 -7.06 3.80 -13.92
CA ILE A 299 -7.38 4.19 -15.30
C ILE A 299 -7.85 5.64 -15.38
N LEU A 300 -8.66 6.08 -14.42
CA LEU A 300 -9.28 7.40 -14.44
C LEU A 300 -8.64 8.35 -13.43
N ASP A 301 -8.70 8.01 -12.14
CA ASP A 301 -8.35 8.95 -11.07
C ASP A 301 -6.84 9.25 -11.06
N LYS A 302 -6.00 8.21 -11.00
CA LYS A 302 -4.53 8.39 -10.87
C LYS A 302 -3.91 9.11 -12.06
N PRO A 303 -4.28 8.82 -13.32
CA PRO A 303 -3.78 9.59 -14.46
C PRO A 303 -4.26 11.05 -14.46
N LEU A 304 -5.52 11.31 -14.09
CA LEU A 304 -6.07 12.67 -14.01
C LEU A 304 -5.33 13.49 -12.94
N GLU A 305 -5.25 12.96 -11.72
CA GLU A 305 -4.47 13.51 -10.60
C GLU A 305 -3.02 13.78 -11.02
N SER A 306 -2.36 12.79 -11.64
CA SER A 306 -0.98 12.91 -12.11
C SER A 306 -0.80 14.02 -13.16
N ALA A 307 -1.80 14.28 -14.01
CA ALA A 307 -1.73 15.37 -14.99
C ALA A 307 -1.74 16.75 -14.32
N PHE A 308 -2.58 16.92 -13.29
CA PHE A 308 -2.61 18.13 -12.46
C PHE A 308 -1.38 18.26 -11.54
N GLY A 309 -0.64 17.17 -11.34
CA GLY A 309 0.63 17.15 -10.61
C GLY A 309 0.48 16.94 -9.12
N PHE A 310 -0.74 16.66 -8.65
CA PHE A 310 -1.04 16.24 -7.30
C PHE A 310 -1.81 14.93 -7.35
N ILE A 311 -1.34 13.94 -6.61
CA ILE A 311 -1.99 12.64 -6.44
C ILE A 311 -2.44 12.56 -5.00
N SER A 312 -3.74 12.39 -4.78
CA SER A 312 -4.35 12.44 -3.44
C SER A 312 -3.82 11.37 -2.49
N VAL A 313 -3.26 10.29 -3.04
CA VAL A 313 -2.58 9.22 -2.30
C VAL A 313 -1.55 8.51 -3.17
N LEU A 314 -0.33 8.43 -2.68
CA LEU A 314 0.71 7.51 -3.14
C LEU A 314 0.74 6.34 -2.15
N PRO A 315 0.28 5.12 -2.53
CA PRO A 315 0.14 4.03 -1.58
C PRO A 315 1.48 3.65 -0.92
N GLY A 316 1.52 3.59 0.40
CA GLY A 316 2.70 3.15 1.16
C GLY A 316 3.11 1.68 0.91
N ALA A 317 2.35 0.93 0.10
CA ALA A 317 2.65 -0.44 -0.29
C ALA A 317 3.55 -0.54 -1.55
N PHE A 318 3.52 0.46 -2.45
CA PHE A 318 4.41 0.53 -3.61
C PHE A 318 4.48 1.96 -4.16
N SER A 319 5.35 2.77 -3.55
CA SER A 319 5.59 4.16 -3.92
C SER A 319 7.06 4.52 -3.77
N ALA A 320 7.46 5.63 -4.37
CA ALA A 320 8.79 6.18 -4.25
C ALA A 320 8.72 7.69 -4.02
N TYR A 321 9.74 8.22 -3.36
CA TYR A 321 9.84 9.61 -2.98
C TYR A 321 11.26 10.11 -3.16
N ARG A 322 11.41 11.35 -3.60
CA ARG A 322 12.72 12.01 -3.58
C ARG A 322 13.05 12.43 -2.16
N TYR A 323 14.19 12.00 -1.63
CA TYR A 323 14.50 12.17 -0.21
C TYR A 323 14.55 13.65 0.22
N VAL A 324 15.13 14.53 -0.60
CA VAL A 324 15.17 15.98 -0.34
C VAL A 324 13.78 16.63 -0.33
N ALA A 325 12.84 16.09 -1.11
CA ALA A 325 11.47 16.58 -1.13
C ALA A 325 10.77 16.31 0.22
N LEU A 326 11.08 15.17 0.86
CA LEU A 326 10.54 14.77 2.16
C LEU A 326 11.10 15.58 3.34
N GLN A 327 12.35 16.07 3.24
CA GLN A 327 13.02 16.74 4.36
C GLN A 327 12.24 17.95 4.87
N ASN A 328 12.30 18.17 6.18
CA ASN A 328 11.74 19.35 6.81
C ASN A 328 12.62 20.58 6.54
N ASP A 329 12.04 21.76 6.70
CA ASP A 329 12.78 23.02 6.65
C ASP A 329 13.65 23.22 7.90
N LYS A 330 14.37 24.35 7.95
CA LYS A 330 15.27 24.71 9.05
C LYS A 330 14.55 24.88 10.40
N ASN A 331 13.24 25.14 10.39
CA ASN A 331 12.42 25.27 11.59
C ASN A 331 11.81 23.93 12.02
N GLY A 332 12.17 22.83 11.35
CA GLY A 332 11.62 21.51 11.59
C GLY A 332 10.22 21.29 11.02
N GLN A 333 9.70 22.22 10.21
CA GLN A 333 8.38 22.11 9.59
C GLN A 333 8.50 21.49 8.19
N GLY A 334 7.66 20.51 7.87
CA GLY A 334 7.66 19.94 6.52
C GLY A 334 7.02 18.56 6.42
N PRO A 335 7.20 17.89 5.28
CA PRO A 335 6.48 16.66 4.96
C PRO A 335 6.72 15.53 5.97
N LEU A 336 7.97 15.28 6.39
CA LEU A 336 8.25 14.21 7.37
C LEU A 336 7.73 14.56 8.78
N GLU A 337 7.74 15.82 9.19
CA GLU A 337 7.14 16.23 10.48
C GLU A 337 5.65 15.88 10.51
N LYS A 338 4.92 16.25 9.45
CA LYS A 338 3.50 15.94 9.33
C LYS A 338 3.25 14.47 9.19
N TYR A 339 4.04 13.75 8.40
CA TYR A 339 3.90 12.30 8.22
C TYR A 339 3.97 11.53 9.54
N PHE A 340 4.86 11.93 10.45
CA PHE A 340 5.06 11.25 11.74
C PHE A 340 4.27 11.85 12.90
N ALA A 341 3.51 12.94 12.68
CA ALA A 341 2.81 13.64 13.76
C ALA A 341 1.78 12.74 14.48
N GLY A 342 1.12 11.82 13.76
CA GLY A 342 0.18 10.86 14.33
C GLY A 342 0.79 9.92 15.39
N GLU A 343 2.09 9.61 15.31
CA GLU A 343 2.77 8.76 16.30
C GLU A 343 2.87 9.47 17.66
N LYS A 344 3.22 10.76 17.66
CA LYS A 344 3.32 11.58 18.89
C LYS A 344 1.96 11.75 19.59
N MET A 345 0.89 11.68 18.81
CA MET A 345 -0.49 11.86 19.30
C MET A 345 -1.07 10.62 19.97
N HIS A 346 -0.47 9.43 19.81
CA HIS A 346 -0.95 8.22 20.51
C HIS A 346 -0.76 8.27 22.04
N GLY A 347 0.01 9.23 22.57
CA GLY A 347 0.18 9.45 24.01
C GLY A 347 -0.47 10.73 24.57
N ALA A 348 -1.05 11.58 23.72
CA ALA A 348 -1.72 12.81 24.11
C ALA A 348 -3.22 12.72 23.74
N ASN A 349 -4.10 13.41 24.47
CA ASN A 349 -5.55 13.48 24.16
C ASN A 349 -5.81 14.17 22.80
N ALA A 350 -5.48 13.51 21.69
CA ALA A 350 -5.73 14.02 20.35
C ALA A 350 -7.23 13.94 20.05
N GLY A 351 -7.79 15.06 19.55
CA GLY A 351 -9.19 15.11 19.14
C GLY A 351 -9.52 14.06 18.07
N VAL A 352 -10.79 13.63 18.04
CA VAL A 352 -11.29 12.56 17.14
C VAL A 352 -10.93 12.83 15.67
N PHE A 353 -11.02 14.08 15.22
CA PHE A 353 -10.65 14.48 13.86
C PHE A 353 -9.18 14.15 13.55
N THR A 354 -8.26 14.62 14.40
CA THR A 354 -6.82 14.48 14.20
C THR A 354 -6.39 13.01 14.26
N ALA A 355 -6.97 12.23 15.18
CA ALA A 355 -6.69 10.80 15.28
C ALA A 355 -7.11 10.01 14.02
N ASN A 356 -8.26 10.36 13.42
CA ASN A 356 -8.71 9.71 12.18
C ASN A 356 -7.96 10.23 10.94
N MET A 357 -7.58 11.50 10.90
CA MET A 357 -6.79 12.08 9.81
C MET A 357 -5.46 11.33 9.64
N TYR A 358 -4.77 11.04 10.74
CA TYR A 358 -3.51 10.28 10.72
C TYR A 358 -3.68 8.75 10.55
N LEU A 359 -4.88 8.25 10.23
CA LEU A 359 -5.05 6.91 9.68
C LEU A 359 -4.67 6.83 8.19
N ALA A 360 -4.54 7.98 7.52
CA ALA A 360 -4.13 8.09 6.12
C ALA A 360 -2.96 9.07 5.98
N GLU A 361 -1.88 8.82 6.72
CA GLU A 361 -0.66 9.61 6.74
C GLU A 361 -0.07 9.83 5.33
N ASP A 362 -0.20 8.84 4.44
CA ASP A 362 0.29 8.92 3.06
C ASP A 362 -0.41 10.03 2.26
N ARG A 363 -1.69 10.30 2.54
CA ARG A 363 -2.47 11.38 1.89
C ARG A 363 -2.00 12.75 2.33
N ILE A 364 -1.77 12.90 3.64
CA ILE A 364 -1.21 14.13 4.23
C ILE A 364 0.16 14.40 3.64
N LEU A 365 1.00 13.37 3.52
CA LEU A 365 2.32 13.48 2.93
C LEU A 365 2.28 13.99 1.49
N CYS A 366 1.36 13.47 0.67
CA CYS A 366 1.17 13.93 -0.71
C CYS A 366 0.81 15.42 -0.78
N PHE A 367 -0.11 15.87 0.08
CA PHE A 367 -0.51 17.27 0.16
C PHE A 367 0.64 18.17 0.63
N GLU A 368 1.37 17.78 1.68
CA GLU A 368 2.49 18.56 2.21
C GLU A 368 3.68 18.63 1.25
N LEU A 369 3.87 17.62 0.39
CA LEU A 369 4.87 17.66 -0.68
C LEU A 369 4.55 18.72 -1.73
N VAL A 370 3.32 18.71 -2.26
CA VAL A 370 2.91 19.64 -3.34
C VAL A 370 2.80 21.07 -2.83
N THR A 371 2.38 21.27 -1.58
CA THR A 371 2.25 22.60 -0.96
C THR A 371 3.49 23.04 -0.20
N LYS A 372 4.61 22.31 -0.28
CA LYS A 372 5.85 22.63 0.42
C LYS A 372 6.32 24.04 0.06
N ARG A 373 6.61 24.84 1.10
CA ARG A 373 6.98 26.26 0.95
C ARG A 373 8.20 26.41 0.04
N ASN A 374 8.13 27.37 -0.87
CA ASN A 374 9.20 27.70 -1.81
C ASN A 374 9.72 26.51 -2.65
N CYS A 375 8.91 25.45 -2.78
CA CYS A 375 9.19 24.28 -3.59
C CYS A 375 8.11 24.12 -4.66
N GLN A 376 8.41 23.31 -5.68
CA GLN A 376 7.51 23.03 -6.80
C GLN A 376 7.45 21.53 -7.11
N TRP A 377 7.39 20.71 -6.05
CA TRP A 377 7.32 19.26 -6.19
C TRP A 377 5.99 18.82 -6.80
N ILE A 378 6.04 17.91 -7.77
CA ILE A 378 4.87 17.26 -8.35
C ILE A 378 4.87 15.77 -8.05
N LEU A 379 3.69 15.17 -8.11
CA LEU A 379 3.49 13.74 -7.91
C LEU A 379 3.10 13.07 -9.23
N GLN A 380 3.66 11.88 -9.51
CA GLN A 380 3.44 11.17 -10.77
C GLN A 380 2.92 9.74 -10.61
N TYR A 381 2.04 9.35 -11.51
CA TYR A 381 1.57 7.97 -11.63
C TYR A 381 2.31 7.26 -12.77
N VAL A 382 3.01 6.16 -12.45
CA VAL A 382 3.84 5.42 -13.38
C VAL A 382 3.17 4.09 -13.72
N LYS A 383 2.30 4.09 -14.73
CA LYS A 383 1.58 2.88 -15.20
C LYS A 383 2.48 1.68 -15.49
N SER A 384 3.69 1.90 -16.01
CA SER A 384 4.63 0.82 -16.33
C SER A 384 5.28 0.17 -15.11
N ALA A 385 5.15 0.79 -13.93
CA ALA A 385 5.55 0.22 -12.66
C ALA A 385 4.34 -0.45 -12.01
N THR A 386 4.42 -1.76 -11.76
CA THR A 386 3.33 -2.53 -11.15
C THR A 386 3.76 -3.19 -9.85
N GLY A 387 2.87 -3.27 -8.87
CA GLY A 387 3.01 -4.05 -7.63
C GLY A 387 1.79 -4.95 -7.42
N GLU A 388 1.99 -6.26 -7.29
CA GLU A 388 0.92 -7.23 -7.06
C GLU A 388 0.77 -7.51 -5.56
N THR A 389 -0.43 -7.37 -5.00
CA THR A 389 -0.72 -7.63 -3.59
C THR A 389 -1.91 -8.58 -3.42
N ASP A 390 -1.92 -9.31 -2.31
CA ASP A 390 -3.12 -9.98 -1.84
C ASP A 390 -4.15 -8.96 -1.32
N VAL A 391 -5.43 -9.33 -1.38
CA VAL A 391 -6.56 -8.53 -0.90
C VAL A 391 -7.44 -9.38 0.01
N PRO A 392 -8.21 -8.79 0.93
CA PRO A 392 -9.11 -9.54 1.80
C PRO A 392 -10.09 -10.39 0.99
N ASP A 393 -10.14 -11.68 1.30
CA ASP A 393 -11.08 -12.63 0.71
C ASP A 393 -12.24 -12.99 1.66
N ARG A 394 -12.22 -12.44 2.87
CA ARG A 394 -13.22 -12.63 3.95
C ARG A 394 -13.84 -11.32 4.41
N MET A 395 -15.13 -11.37 4.74
CA MET A 395 -15.93 -10.20 5.10
C MET A 395 -15.39 -9.40 6.31
N PRO A 396 -15.00 -10.01 7.45
CA PRO A 396 -14.52 -9.23 8.59
C PRO A 396 -13.23 -8.46 8.29
N GLU A 397 -12.32 -9.06 7.51
CA GLU A 397 -11.06 -8.45 7.08
C GLU A 397 -11.32 -7.31 6.09
N PHE A 398 -12.24 -7.53 5.15
CA PHE A 398 -12.68 -6.51 4.20
C PHE A 398 -13.29 -5.30 4.91
N ILE A 399 -14.19 -5.48 5.87
CA ILE A 399 -14.80 -4.38 6.65
C ILE A 399 -13.73 -3.62 7.45
N LEU A 400 -12.79 -4.32 8.09
CA LEU A 400 -11.70 -3.68 8.82
C LEU A 400 -10.78 -2.85 7.91
N GLN A 401 -10.51 -3.34 6.69
CA GLN A 401 -9.78 -2.59 5.68
C GLN A 401 -10.54 -1.33 5.28
N ARG A 402 -11.81 -1.47 4.91
CA ARG A 402 -12.67 -0.35 4.47
C ARG A 402 -12.82 0.70 5.55
N ARG A 403 -13.15 0.33 6.79
CA ARG A 403 -13.30 1.30 7.89
C ARG A 403 -12.05 2.18 8.07
N ARG A 404 -10.86 1.61 7.89
CA ARG A 404 -9.61 2.38 7.96
C ARG A 404 -9.45 3.32 6.77
N TRP A 405 -9.67 2.81 5.56
CA TRP A 405 -9.46 3.55 4.32
C TRP A 405 -10.47 4.67 4.10
N LEU A 406 -11.76 4.39 4.31
CA LEU A 406 -12.85 5.36 4.14
C LEU A 406 -12.67 6.52 5.13
N ASN A 407 -12.57 6.21 6.43
CA ASN A 407 -12.35 7.23 7.48
C ASN A 407 -11.08 8.03 7.22
N GLY A 408 -9.94 7.37 6.99
CA GLY A 408 -8.68 8.06 6.74
C GLY A 408 -8.75 8.96 5.49
N SER A 409 -9.39 8.49 4.42
CA SER A 409 -9.54 9.27 3.18
C SER A 409 -10.43 10.49 3.37
N PHE A 410 -11.57 10.35 4.06
CA PHE A 410 -12.48 11.46 4.35
C PHE A 410 -11.78 12.57 5.13
N PHE A 411 -11.16 12.25 6.26
CA PHE A 411 -10.53 13.27 7.12
C PHE A 411 -9.29 13.91 6.45
N ALA A 412 -8.52 13.14 5.69
CA ALA A 412 -7.40 13.70 4.92
C ALA A 412 -7.87 14.60 3.77
N ALA A 413 -8.98 14.26 3.09
CA ALA A 413 -9.56 15.10 2.05
C ALA A 413 -10.07 16.43 2.63
N VAL A 414 -10.79 16.39 3.77
CA VAL A 414 -11.21 17.59 4.48
C VAL A 414 -10.01 18.45 4.88
N TYR A 415 -8.93 17.84 5.38
CA TYR A 415 -7.69 18.56 5.71
C TYR A 415 -7.11 19.26 4.47
N ALA A 416 -6.94 18.56 3.36
CA ALA A 416 -6.39 19.12 2.13
C ALA A 416 -7.25 20.26 1.58
N ILE A 417 -8.58 20.11 1.61
CA ILE A 417 -9.54 21.14 1.18
C ILE A 417 -9.47 22.38 2.08
N LEU A 418 -9.47 22.22 3.41
CA LEU A 418 -9.38 23.36 4.33
C LEU A 418 -8.04 24.10 4.22
N HIS A 419 -6.97 23.41 3.82
CA HIS A 419 -5.63 23.96 3.71
C HIS A 419 -5.23 24.29 2.27
N PHE A 420 -6.15 24.25 1.30
CA PHE A 420 -5.84 24.47 -0.13
C PHE A 420 -5.08 25.79 -0.40
N TYR A 421 -5.34 26.83 0.41
CA TYR A 421 -4.65 28.12 0.33
C TYR A 421 -3.11 28.01 0.45
N GLN A 422 -2.60 26.92 1.05
CA GLN A 422 -1.17 26.64 1.14
C GLN A 422 -0.51 26.44 -0.22
N VAL A 423 -1.25 26.13 -1.28
CA VAL A 423 -0.73 26.13 -2.66
C VAL A 423 -0.10 27.50 -3.00
N GLY A 424 -0.63 28.60 -2.46
CA GLY A 424 -0.10 29.95 -2.68
C GLY A 424 1.36 30.12 -2.21
N ARG A 425 1.78 29.39 -1.16
CA ARG A 425 3.13 29.46 -0.57
C ARG A 425 4.19 28.64 -1.32
N SER A 426 3.77 27.86 -2.31
CA SER A 426 4.66 27.08 -3.17
C SER A 426 5.26 27.94 -4.30
N ASN A 427 6.35 27.46 -4.89
CA ASN A 427 6.99 28.08 -6.06
C ASN A 427 6.48 27.50 -7.40
N HIS A 428 5.33 26.84 -7.40
CA HIS A 428 4.68 26.38 -8.63
C HIS A 428 4.37 27.57 -9.57
N SER A 429 4.44 27.33 -10.88
CA SER A 429 4.04 28.32 -11.89
C SER A 429 2.56 28.69 -11.76
N PHE A 430 2.17 29.85 -12.28
CA PHE A 430 0.77 30.31 -12.24
C PHE A 430 -0.19 29.26 -12.82
N THR A 431 0.13 28.71 -14.00
CA THR A 431 -0.68 27.65 -14.63
C THR A 431 -0.79 26.41 -13.77
N ARG A 432 0.31 25.97 -13.12
CA ARG A 432 0.29 24.81 -12.23
C ARG A 432 -0.57 25.08 -10.99
N LYS A 433 -0.48 26.28 -10.39
CA LYS A 433 -1.34 26.66 -9.26
C LYS A 433 -2.82 26.66 -9.65
N LEU A 434 -3.17 27.18 -10.82
CA LEU A 434 -4.54 27.15 -11.34
C LEU A 434 -5.04 25.71 -11.52
N MET A 435 -4.21 24.85 -12.13
CA MET A 435 -4.48 23.42 -12.31
C MET A 435 -4.75 22.71 -10.98
N LEU A 436 -3.92 22.95 -9.96
CA LEU A 436 -4.11 22.38 -8.62
C LEU A 436 -5.41 22.89 -7.98
N ILE A 437 -5.75 24.17 -8.13
CA ILE A 437 -7.01 24.73 -7.61
C ILE A 437 -8.22 24.04 -8.26
N ILE A 438 -8.20 23.84 -9.58
CA ILE A 438 -9.24 23.08 -10.29
C ILE A 438 -9.37 21.67 -9.72
N GLU A 439 -8.25 21.00 -9.46
CA GLU A 439 -8.25 19.68 -8.85
C GLU A 439 -8.85 19.68 -7.43
N PHE A 440 -8.53 20.68 -6.59
CA PHE A 440 -9.14 20.81 -5.25
C PHE A 440 -10.65 21.07 -5.33
N ILE A 441 -11.12 21.85 -6.32
CA ILE A 441 -12.56 22.03 -6.57
C ILE A 441 -13.21 20.69 -6.95
N TYR A 442 -12.58 19.93 -7.86
CA TYR A 442 -13.03 18.59 -8.24
C TYR A 442 -13.10 17.64 -7.04
N GLN A 443 -12.07 17.60 -6.21
CA GLN A 443 -12.04 16.80 -4.98
C GLN A 443 -13.12 17.24 -3.99
N THR A 444 -13.39 18.56 -3.87
CA THR A 444 -14.47 19.09 -3.02
C THR A 444 -15.84 18.63 -3.50
N ILE A 445 -16.10 18.70 -4.81
CA ILE A 445 -17.35 18.21 -5.41
C ILE A 445 -17.49 16.71 -5.14
N ASN A 446 -16.43 15.92 -5.35
CA ASN A 446 -16.45 14.48 -5.06
C ASN A 446 -16.76 14.18 -3.59
N LEU A 447 -16.16 14.92 -2.66
CA LEU A 447 -16.40 14.78 -1.22
C LEU A 447 -17.87 15.08 -0.87
N LEU A 448 -18.45 16.12 -1.47
CA LEU A 448 -19.88 16.44 -1.28
C LEU A 448 -20.77 15.32 -1.81
N PHE A 449 -20.50 14.81 -3.02
CA PHE A 449 -21.24 13.69 -3.58
C PHE A 449 -21.14 12.42 -2.73
N ALA A 450 -19.94 12.15 -2.17
CA ALA A 450 -19.72 11.05 -1.24
C ALA A 450 -20.55 11.17 0.03
N TRP A 451 -20.51 12.36 0.64
CA TRP A 451 -21.22 12.64 1.88
C TRP A 451 -22.72 12.39 1.76
N PHE A 452 -23.31 12.74 0.61
CA PHE A 452 -24.72 12.52 0.33
C PHE A 452 -25.02 11.18 -0.37
N ALA A 453 -24.03 10.30 -0.58
CA ALA A 453 -24.20 9.07 -1.37
C ALA A 453 -25.29 8.14 -0.81
N ILE A 454 -25.35 7.98 0.52
CA ILE A 454 -26.37 7.14 1.18
C ILE A 454 -27.78 7.71 0.95
N GLY A 455 -27.94 9.04 1.03
CA GLY A 455 -29.21 9.72 0.78
C GLY A 455 -29.62 9.65 -0.69
N ASN A 456 -28.67 9.88 -1.60
CA ASN A 456 -28.88 9.76 -3.04
C ASN A 456 -29.30 8.34 -3.44
N PHE A 457 -28.66 7.33 -2.87
CA PHE A 457 -29.02 5.93 -3.12
C PHE A 457 -30.43 5.60 -2.62
N PHE A 458 -30.81 6.10 -1.43
CA PHE A 458 -32.18 5.96 -0.94
C PHE A 458 -33.21 6.67 -1.83
N LEU A 459 -32.90 7.86 -2.34
CA LEU A 459 -33.76 8.61 -3.26
C LEU A 459 -33.97 7.86 -4.57
N VAL A 460 -32.90 7.33 -5.17
CA VAL A 460 -32.98 6.49 -6.38
C VAL A 460 -33.83 5.24 -6.12
N PHE A 461 -33.59 4.57 -5.00
CA PHE A 461 -34.39 3.43 -4.57
C PHE A 461 -35.87 3.79 -4.48
N ARG A 462 -36.20 4.89 -3.79
CA ARG A 462 -37.58 5.31 -3.54
C ARG A 462 -38.32 5.72 -4.81
N ILE A 463 -37.65 6.40 -5.73
CA ILE A 463 -38.22 6.84 -7.02
C ILE A 463 -38.50 5.63 -7.91
N LEU A 464 -37.53 4.75 -8.12
CA LEU A 464 -37.69 3.57 -8.99
C LEU A 464 -38.77 2.62 -8.45
N THR A 465 -38.75 2.40 -7.14
CA THR A 465 -39.72 1.54 -6.46
C THR A 465 -41.14 2.11 -6.53
N ALA A 466 -41.31 3.42 -6.34
CA ALA A 466 -42.61 4.08 -6.50
C ALA A 466 -43.11 4.03 -7.93
N SER A 467 -42.22 4.24 -8.91
CA SER A 467 -42.56 4.14 -10.32
C SER A 467 -43.11 2.76 -10.66
N LEU A 468 -42.53 1.68 -10.13
CA LEU A 468 -43.04 0.32 -10.36
C LEU A 468 -44.48 0.10 -9.82
N GLY A 469 -44.92 0.88 -8.84
CA GLY A 469 -46.26 0.79 -8.27
C GLY A 469 -47.38 1.37 -9.13
N THR A 470 -47.06 2.07 -10.23
CA THR A 470 -48.09 2.63 -11.12
C THR A 470 -48.88 1.53 -11.84
N ALA A 471 -50.15 1.83 -12.17
CA ALA A 471 -51.07 0.87 -12.77
C ALA A 471 -50.56 0.29 -14.10
N ASP A 472 -49.81 1.08 -14.87
CA ASP A 472 -49.26 0.71 -16.17
C ASP A 472 -48.01 -0.20 -16.09
N LEU A 473 -47.47 -0.42 -14.88
CA LEU A 473 -46.29 -1.23 -14.62
C LEU A 473 -46.65 -2.48 -13.82
N LEU A 474 -46.28 -2.57 -12.53
CA LEU A 474 -46.59 -3.71 -11.67
C LEU A 474 -47.82 -3.47 -10.78
N GLY A 475 -48.41 -2.26 -10.83
CA GLY A 475 -49.62 -1.90 -10.11
C GLY A 475 -49.57 -2.23 -8.62
N LYS A 476 -50.60 -2.95 -8.14
CA LYS A 476 -50.74 -3.30 -6.72
C LYS A 476 -49.58 -4.15 -6.20
N ALA A 477 -49.05 -5.08 -7.02
CA ALA A 477 -47.92 -5.91 -6.62
C ALA A 477 -46.64 -5.08 -6.45
N GLY A 478 -46.38 -4.13 -7.35
CA GLY A 478 -45.25 -3.20 -7.25
C GLY A 478 -45.35 -2.31 -6.00
N SER A 479 -46.55 -1.81 -5.70
CA SER A 479 -46.80 -1.00 -4.51
C SER A 479 -46.54 -1.75 -3.20
N ILE A 480 -47.02 -3.00 -3.10
CA ILE A 480 -46.80 -3.84 -1.91
C ILE A 480 -45.30 -4.14 -1.73
N LEU A 481 -44.63 -4.59 -2.81
CA LEU A 481 -43.20 -4.87 -2.78
C LEU A 481 -42.39 -3.63 -2.39
N GLY A 482 -42.81 -2.46 -2.86
CA GLY A 482 -42.13 -1.22 -2.55
C GLY A 482 -42.16 -0.84 -1.08
N VAL A 483 -43.33 -0.94 -0.44
CA VAL A 483 -43.48 -0.71 1.00
C VAL A 483 -42.64 -1.72 1.79
N VAL A 484 -42.69 -3.00 1.42
CA VAL A 484 -41.90 -4.05 2.10
C VAL A 484 -40.40 -3.77 2.01
N PHE A 485 -39.88 -3.49 0.81
CA PHE A 485 -38.46 -3.21 0.64
C PHE A 485 -38.03 -1.90 1.30
N GLU A 486 -38.90 -0.88 1.36
CA GLU A 486 -38.61 0.38 2.04
C GLU A 486 -38.41 0.16 3.55
N TRP A 487 -39.31 -0.58 4.20
CA TRP A 487 -39.17 -0.93 5.62
C TRP A 487 -37.94 -1.80 5.89
N LEU A 488 -37.67 -2.79 5.05
CA LEU A 488 -36.47 -3.64 5.18
C LEU A 488 -35.18 -2.84 4.96
N TYR A 489 -35.18 -1.89 4.03
CA TYR A 489 -34.07 -0.98 3.78
C TYR A 489 -33.77 -0.16 5.03
N LEU A 490 -34.78 0.51 5.60
CA LEU A 490 -34.63 1.33 6.79
C LEU A 490 -34.17 0.51 8.00
N ALA A 491 -34.77 -0.67 8.22
CA ALA A 491 -34.36 -1.57 9.29
C ALA A 491 -32.89 -2.02 9.14
N THR A 492 -32.47 -2.35 7.91
CA THR A 492 -31.09 -2.72 7.61
C THR A 492 -30.12 -1.55 7.82
N LEU A 493 -30.51 -0.34 7.40
CA LEU A 493 -29.70 0.88 7.58
C LEU A 493 -29.50 1.21 9.07
N VAL A 494 -30.56 1.15 9.88
CA VAL A 494 -30.48 1.34 11.34
C VAL A 494 -29.59 0.27 11.96
N THR A 495 -29.71 -0.98 11.53
CA THR A 495 -28.85 -2.08 12.00
C THR A 495 -27.39 -1.85 11.65
N CYS A 496 -27.08 -1.40 10.42
CA CYS A 496 -25.73 -0.99 10.02
C CYS A 496 -25.18 0.11 10.93
N PHE A 497 -25.98 1.14 11.20
CA PHE A 497 -25.59 2.25 12.06
C PHE A 497 -25.25 1.78 13.49
N VAL A 498 -26.11 0.96 14.10
CA VAL A 498 -25.87 0.39 15.45
C VAL A 498 -24.61 -0.48 15.46
N LEU A 499 -24.42 -1.34 14.46
CA LEU A 499 -23.23 -2.19 14.37
C LEU A 499 -21.94 -1.41 14.11
N ALA A 500 -22.03 -0.28 13.39
CA ALA A 500 -20.90 0.60 13.11
C ALA A 500 -20.40 1.36 14.35
N LEU A 501 -21.27 1.63 15.34
CA LEU A 501 -20.87 2.13 16.66
C LEU A 501 -20.03 1.11 17.44
N GLY A 502 -20.17 -0.18 17.12
CA GLY A 502 -19.37 -1.26 17.67
C GLY A 502 -17.93 -1.30 17.12
N ASN A 503 -17.02 -1.92 17.89
CA ASN A 503 -15.59 -1.98 17.54
C ASN A 503 -15.09 -3.36 17.11
N ARG A 504 -15.95 -4.39 17.00
CA ARG A 504 -15.52 -5.78 16.70
C ARG A 504 -16.36 -6.46 15.62
N PRO A 505 -16.05 -6.26 14.32
CA PRO A 505 -16.79 -6.89 13.22
C PRO A 505 -16.67 -8.42 13.21
N GLN A 506 -15.60 -8.97 13.78
CA GLN A 506 -15.38 -10.41 13.92
C GLN A 506 -16.45 -11.10 14.79
N GLY A 507 -17.01 -10.40 15.79
CA GLY A 507 -18.03 -10.95 16.68
C GLY A 507 -19.43 -11.00 16.08
N SER A 508 -19.68 -10.25 15.00
CA SER A 508 -21.01 -10.10 14.38
C SER A 508 -21.01 -10.43 12.88
N ASN A 509 -20.07 -11.27 12.42
CA ASN A 509 -19.92 -11.62 11.00
C ASN A 509 -21.23 -12.10 10.35
N LYS A 510 -22.06 -12.87 11.08
CA LYS A 510 -23.36 -13.35 10.57
C LYS A 510 -24.29 -12.17 10.20
N PHE A 511 -24.40 -11.16 11.06
CA PHE A 511 -25.21 -9.98 10.77
C PHE A 511 -24.66 -9.21 9.56
N TYR A 512 -23.35 -9.03 9.46
CA TYR A 512 -22.74 -8.39 8.29
C TYR A 512 -23.03 -9.14 6.99
N MET A 513 -22.93 -10.47 7.00
CA MET A 513 -23.25 -11.29 5.83
C MET A 513 -24.74 -11.22 5.45
N THR A 514 -25.66 -11.19 6.43
CA THR A 514 -27.09 -11.00 6.17
C THR A 514 -27.36 -9.64 5.51
N MET A 515 -26.74 -8.57 6.01
CA MET A 515 -26.88 -7.24 5.42
C MET A 515 -26.33 -7.18 4.00
N VAL A 516 -25.17 -7.82 3.75
CA VAL A 516 -24.60 -7.91 2.38
C VAL A 516 -25.54 -8.66 1.44
N GLY A 517 -26.13 -9.78 1.89
CA GLY A 517 -27.14 -10.51 1.11
C GLY A 517 -28.36 -9.64 0.78
N PHE A 518 -28.86 -8.89 1.76
CA PHE A 518 -29.95 -7.93 1.55
C PHE A 518 -29.59 -6.83 0.55
N TRP A 519 -28.40 -6.22 0.69
CA TRP A 519 -27.94 -5.19 -0.24
C TRP A 519 -27.83 -5.74 -1.66
N CYS A 520 -27.26 -6.95 -1.85
CA CYS A 520 -27.22 -7.62 -3.15
C CYS A 520 -28.63 -7.85 -3.74
N MET A 521 -29.61 -8.23 -2.93
CA MET A 521 -30.99 -8.44 -3.37
C MET A 521 -31.64 -7.12 -3.81
N ILE A 522 -31.55 -6.06 -3.00
CA ILE A 522 -32.07 -4.71 -3.34
C ILE A 522 -31.46 -4.23 -4.65
N MET A 523 -30.16 -4.46 -4.79
CA MET A 523 -29.40 -4.08 -5.96
C MET A 523 -29.86 -4.79 -7.25
N ILE A 524 -30.14 -6.10 -7.19
CA ILE A 524 -30.74 -6.85 -8.30
C ILE A 524 -32.13 -6.31 -8.61
N TYR A 525 -32.94 -6.05 -7.57
CA TYR A 525 -34.28 -5.48 -7.70
C TYR A 525 -34.26 -4.11 -8.39
N LEU A 526 -33.35 -3.21 -8.00
CA LEU A 526 -33.22 -1.89 -8.62
C LEU A 526 -32.73 -1.95 -10.06
N THR A 527 -31.85 -2.90 -10.38
CA THR A 527 -31.42 -3.13 -11.77
C THR A 527 -32.60 -3.60 -12.62
N PHE A 528 -33.38 -4.56 -12.11
CA PHE A 528 -34.61 -5.00 -12.76
C PHE A 528 -35.59 -3.83 -12.94
N ALA A 529 -35.84 -3.05 -11.89
CA ALA A 529 -36.73 -1.90 -11.91
C ALA A 529 -36.32 -0.89 -12.99
N ALA A 530 -35.03 -0.52 -13.03
CA ALA A 530 -34.50 0.41 -14.00
C ALA A 530 -34.67 -0.10 -15.44
N ILE A 531 -34.32 -1.37 -15.72
CA ILE A 531 -34.47 -1.96 -17.05
C ILE A 531 -35.94 -2.06 -17.44
N PHE A 532 -36.81 -2.56 -16.55
CA PHE A 532 -38.22 -2.77 -16.81
C PHE A 532 -38.95 -1.45 -17.11
N VAL A 533 -38.74 -0.43 -16.28
CA VAL A 533 -39.29 0.92 -16.48
C VAL A 533 -38.80 1.50 -17.82
N THR A 534 -37.50 1.37 -18.12
CA THR A 534 -36.93 1.86 -19.39
C THR A 534 -37.55 1.17 -20.60
N VAL A 535 -37.64 -0.17 -20.60
CA VAL A 535 -38.23 -0.93 -21.71
C VAL A 535 -39.71 -0.58 -21.91
N LYS A 536 -40.49 -0.47 -20.82
CA LYS A 536 -41.91 -0.09 -20.90
C LYS A 536 -42.10 1.34 -21.41
N SER A 537 -41.26 2.27 -20.96
CA SER A 537 -41.24 3.64 -21.48
C SER A 537 -40.98 3.66 -22.99
N ILE A 538 -39.99 2.90 -23.48
CA ILE A 538 -39.68 2.79 -24.92
C ILE A 538 -40.85 2.18 -25.69
N GLN A 539 -41.45 1.10 -25.17
CA GLN A 539 -42.58 0.44 -25.82
C GLN A 539 -43.79 1.36 -25.96
N ASN A 540 -44.06 2.19 -24.95
CA ASN A 540 -45.15 3.16 -25.00
C ASN A 540 -44.90 4.24 -26.05
N GLU A 541 -43.69 4.82 -26.10
CA GLU A 541 -43.34 5.81 -27.14
C GLU A 541 -43.30 5.22 -28.56
N ALA A 542 -42.83 3.97 -28.70
CA ALA A 542 -42.78 3.30 -30.00
C ALA A 542 -44.16 3.00 -30.58
N ARG A 543 -45.17 2.76 -29.72
CA ARG A 543 -46.57 2.54 -30.14
C ARG A 543 -47.24 3.81 -30.69
N GLU A 544 -46.75 4.98 -30.30
CA GLU A 544 -47.25 6.26 -30.82
C GLU A 544 -46.70 6.61 -32.21
N GLY A 545 -45.86 5.74 -32.81
CA GLY A 545 -45.45 5.82 -34.21
C GLY A 545 -44.49 6.97 -34.56
N LYS A 546 -43.98 7.71 -33.56
CA LYS A 546 -43.07 8.86 -33.74
C LYS A 546 -41.63 8.61 -33.31
N PHE A 547 -41.18 7.35 -33.21
CA PHE A 547 -39.82 7.07 -32.75
C PHE A 547 -38.80 7.40 -33.87
N THR A 548 -38.19 8.57 -33.77
CA THR A 548 -37.08 9.02 -34.64
C THR A 548 -35.83 9.16 -33.78
N PHE A 549 -34.62 9.00 -34.31
CA PHE A 549 -33.40 9.23 -33.51
C PHE A 549 -33.32 10.65 -32.88
N ALA A 550 -34.11 11.60 -33.38
CA ALA A 550 -34.27 12.92 -32.79
C ALA A 550 -35.13 12.96 -31.51
N THR A 551 -36.13 12.07 -31.35
CA THR A 551 -36.99 12.06 -30.15
C THR A 551 -36.23 11.62 -28.89
N LEU A 552 -35.16 10.83 -29.07
CA LEU A 552 -34.16 10.50 -28.05
C LEU A 552 -33.56 11.73 -27.34
N PHE A 553 -33.38 12.84 -28.08
CA PHE A 553 -32.79 14.08 -27.58
C PHE A 553 -33.84 15.12 -27.16
N GLN A 554 -35.12 14.91 -27.52
CA GLN A 554 -36.22 15.81 -27.19
C GLN A 554 -36.91 15.43 -25.88
N ASN A 555 -36.99 14.14 -25.55
CA ASN A 555 -37.51 13.71 -24.25
C ASN A 555 -36.40 13.80 -23.18
N LEU A 556 -36.51 14.77 -22.27
CA LEU A 556 -35.56 15.00 -21.17
C LEU A 556 -35.35 13.75 -20.30
N GLN A 557 -36.38 12.93 -20.10
CA GLN A 557 -36.28 11.71 -19.30
C GLN A 557 -35.49 10.63 -20.06
N PHE A 558 -35.76 10.46 -21.36
CA PHE A 558 -35.04 9.51 -22.20
C PHE A 558 -33.57 9.90 -22.39
N PHE A 559 -33.33 11.17 -22.70
CA PHE A 559 -32.00 11.74 -22.82
C PHE A 559 -31.19 11.55 -21.54
N SER A 560 -31.80 11.80 -20.37
CA SER A 560 -31.12 11.63 -19.08
C SER A 560 -30.73 10.18 -18.78
N ILE A 561 -31.60 9.20 -19.09
CA ILE A 561 -31.29 7.77 -18.93
C ILE A 561 -30.22 7.33 -19.93
N PHE A 562 -30.35 7.73 -21.19
CA PHE A 562 -29.40 7.39 -22.25
C PHE A 562 -28.01 7.97 -21.97
N VAL A 563 -27.91 9.25 -21.62
CA VAL A 563 -26.66 9.92 -21.24
C VAL A 563 -26.07 9.27 -19.98
N SER A 564 -26.88 8.92 -18.99
CA SER A 564 -26.42 8.22 -17.78
C SER A 564 -25.81 6.84 -18.11
N LEU A 565 -26.47 6.03 -18.93
CA LEU A 565 -25.95 4.72 -19.35
C LEU A 565 -24.69 4.84 -20.22
N LEU A 566 -24.67 5.82 -21.13
CA LEU A 566 -23.52 6.08 -22.01
C LEU A 566 -22.32 6.58 -21.21
N THR A 567 -22.51 7.52 -20.28
CA THR A 567 -21.44 8.02 -19.40
C THR A 567 -20.98 6.98 -18.38
N THR A 568 -21.83 6.04 -17.97
CA THR A 568 -21.44 4.98 -17.03
C THR A 568 -20.69 3.84 -17.72
N TYR A 569 -21.25 3.25 -18.79
CA TYR A 569 -20.68 2.03 -19.37
C TYR A 569 -19.81 2.29 -20.59
N VAL A 570 -20.25 3.16 -21.50
CA VAL A 570 -19.52 3.43 -22.75
C VAL A 570 -18.27 4.23 -22.46
N PHE A 571 -18.34 5.25 -21.61
CA PHE A 571 -17.15 6.03 -21.25
C PHE A 571 -16.10 5.18 -20.54
N TRP A 572 -16.49 4.31 -19.59
CA TRP A 572 -15.53 3.40 -18.96
C TRP A 572 -14.93 2.42 -19.96
N PHE A 573 -15.75 1.84 -20.85
CA PHE A 573 -15.23 0.95 -21.88
C PHE A 573 -14.25 1.65 -22.83
N LEU A 574 -14.57 2.86 -23.27
CA LEU A 574 -13.70 3.69 -24.09
C LEU A 574 -12.41 4.07 -23.34
N ALA A 575 -12.51 4.50 -22.09
CA ALA A 575 -11.36 4.82 -21.25
C ALA A 575 -10.45 3.59 -21.08
N SER A 576 -11.03 2.41 -20.85
CA SER A 576 -10.29 1.15 -20.72
C SER A 576 -9.60 0.72 -22.03
N ILE A 577 -10.21 0.97 -23.19
CA ILE A 577 -9.58 0.77 -24.50
C ILE A 577 -8.43 1.75 -24.71
N LEU A 578 -8.64 3.05 -24.46
CA LEU A 578 -7.59 4.07 -24.55
C LEU A 578 -6.43 3.78 -23.59
N PHE A 579 -6.75 3.17 -22.45
CA PHE A 579 -5.78 2.70 -21.48
C PHE A 579 -5.18 1.33 -21.84
N PHE A 580 -5.47 0.75 -23.01
CA PHE A 580 -4.96 -0.55 -23.47
C PHE A 580 -5.17 -1.70 -22.47
N ASP A 581 -6.25 -1.67 -21.68
CA ASP A 581 -6.61 -2.74 -20.74
C ASP A 581 -8.12 -2.94 -20.67
N PRO A 582 -8.81 -3.37 -21.76
CA PRO A 582 -10.27 -3.53 -21.75
C PRO A 582 -10.74 -4.77 -20.98
N TRP A 583 -9.86 -5.72 -20.67
CA TRP A 583 -10.25 -7.04 -20.15
C TRP A 583 -10.89 -7.02 -18.77
N HIS A 584 -10.53 -6.05 -17.92
CA HIS A 584 -11.16 -5.93 -16.60
C HIS A 584 -12.65 -5.62 -16.69
N MET A 585 -13.13 -4.95 -17.75
CA MET A 585 -14.56 -4.73 -17.94
C MET A 585 -15.28 -6.06 -18.14
N PHE A 586 -14.74 -6.96 -18.96
CA PHE A 586 -15.34 -8.27 -19.18
C PHE A 586 -15.29 -9.15 -17.94
N THR A 587 -14.14 -9.22 -17.25
CA THR A 587 -14.00 -10.07 -16.06
C THR A 587 -14.80 -9.55 -14.86
N CYS A 588 -14.95 -8.23 -14.72
CA CYS A 588 -15.72 -7.65 -13.63
C CYS A 588 -17.22 -7.61 -13.94
N VAL A 589 -17.65 -7.29 -15.16
CA VAL A 589 -19.09 -7.23 -15.55
C VAL A 589 -19.71 -8.63 -15.67
N SER A 590 -18.94 -9.66 -16.05
CA SER A 590 -19.47 -11.04 -16.12
C SER A 590 -19.59 -11.72 -14.76
N LEU A 591 -18.78 -11.32 -13.77
CA LEU A 591 -18.72 -11.95 -12.44
C LEU A 591 -19.37 -11.10 -11.33
N LEU A 592 -19.61 -9.80 -11.57
CA LEU A 592 -20.30 -8.90 -10.66
C LEU A 592 -21.61 -8.46 -11.31
N PRO A 593 -22.78 -8.69 -10.70
CA PRO A 593 -23.99 -8.02 -11.15
C PRO A 593 -23.76 -6.49 -11.19
N PRO A 594 -24.37 -5.74 -12.14
CA PRO A 594 -24.27 -4.28 -12.30
C PRO A 594 -24.28 -3.45 -11.01
N PRO A 595 -24.99 -3.87 -9.96
CA PRO A 595 -24.95 -3.19 -8.68
C PRO A 595 -23.67 -3.26 -7.86
N LEU A 596 -22.91 -4.35 -7.93
CA LEU A 596 -21.63 -4.46 -7.21
C LEU A 596 -20.54 -3.59 -7.89
N LEU A 597 -20.70 -3.29 -9.18
CA LEU A 597 -19.91 -2.28 -9.91
C LEU A 597 -20.21 -0.86 -9.41
N GLN A 598 -21.47 -0.56 -9.05
CA GLN A 598 -21.84 0.72 -8.43
C GLN A 598 -21.43 0.82 -6.95
N ILE A 599 -21.49 -0.28 -6.19
CA ILE A 599 -20.98 -0.33 -4.81
C ILE A 599 -19.47 -0.06 -4.80
N GLY A 600 -18.70 -0.67 -5.72
CA GLY A 600 -17.26 -0.41 -5.90
C GLY A 600 -16.92 1.05 -6.24
N ASN A 601 -17.82 1.77 -6.91
CA ASN A 601 -17.64 3.20 -7.18
C ASN A 601 -18.10 4.11 -6.03
N SER A 602 -19.11 3.71 -5.26
CA SER A 602 -19.49 4.42 -4.04
C SER A 602 -18.43 4.28 -2.94
N THR A 603 -17.65 3.19 -2.95
CA THR A 603 -16.51 2.97 -2.03
C THR A 603 -15.21 3.63 -2.46
N ASN A 604 -15.10 4.11 -3.71
CA ASN A 604 -14.03 5.03 -4.13
C ASN A 604 -14.29 6.47 -3.70
N ARG A 605 -15.52 6.79 -3.28
CA ARG A 605 -15.90 8.11 -2.82
C ARG A 605 -16.17 8.19 -1.32
N ASN A 606 -16.43 7.07 -0.65
CA ASN A 606 -16.50 7.04 0.82
C ASN A 606 -15.14 6.79 1.47
#